data_AF-A0A7X9ITD3-F1
#
_entry.id   AF-A0A7X9ITD3-F1
#
_cell.length_a   1.000
_cell.length_b   1.000
_cell.length_c   1.000
_cell.angle_alpha   90.00
_cell.angle_beta   90.00
_cell.angle_gamma   90.00
#
_symmetry.space_group_name_H-M   'P 1'
#
loop_
_entity.id
_entity.type
_entity.pdbx_description
1 polymer ?
#
loop_
_entity_poly.entity_id
_entity_poly.type
_entity_poly.pdbx_seq_one_letter_code
_entity_poly.pdbx_strand_id
1 'polypeptide(L)'
;MTFRETFLALARWRRARCAAGVSFVLGVGLLFVPHFNELGFEAALATAVVVPIAAGLVAAGVRRLDGALERPWTLLAALLATAGVLVGLPLGMLSLFLVAAPVCDPVQGLVFFALLPLCSALLAAVVGWFLALFVATGRRATGAWLAVVAASLGLVVYRFFATPAVSFFGPFFGQYPGVLYDTLIPVSGRLLTYRATNLAEAAVLLALVGWGWDPAARRVS
;
A
#
# COMPACT_ATOMS: atom_id res chain seq x y z
N MET A 1 0.97 -21.52 14.13
CA MET A 1 -0.23 -20.80 13.67
C MET A 1 -0.54 -21.11 12.21
N THR A 2 -1.80 -21.35 11.88
CA THR A 2 -2.29 -21.40 10.49
C THR A 2 -2.42 -20.00 9.88
N PHE A 3 -2.59 -19.90 8.56
CA PHE A 3 -2.87 -18.61 7.89
C PHE A 3 -4.09 -17.92 8.51
N ARG A 4 -5.18 -18.67 8.73
CA ARG A 4 -6.43 -18.17 9.31
C ARG A 4 -6.24 -17.61 10.72
N GLU A 5 -5.52 -18.32 11.59
CA GLU A 5 -5.20 -17.84 12.94
C GLU A 5 -4.39 -16.55 12.90
N THR A 6 -3.36 -16.50 12.05
CA THR A 6 -2.48 -15.34 11.92
C THR A 6 -3.25 -14.12 11.40
N PHE A 7 -4.10 -14.32 10.40
CA PHE A 7 -4.96 -13.29 9.86
C PHE A 7 -5.97 -12.77 10.89
N LEU A 8 -6.61 -13.66 11.66
CA LEU A 8 -7.54 -13.26 12.74
C LEU A 8 -6.82 -12.53 13.88
N ALA A 9 -5.60 -12.95 14.22
CA ALA A 9 -4.77 -12.26 15.21
C ALA A 9 -4.44 -10.84 14.74
N LEU A 10 -4.03 -10.67 13.48
CA LEU A 10 -3.83 -9.36 12.86
C LEU A 10 -5.12 -8.54 12.86
N ALA A 11 -6.25 -9.11 12.44
CA ALA A 11 -7.54 -8.41 12.37
C ALA A 11 -8.02 -7.90 13.74
N ARG A 12 -7.72 -8.62 14.83
CA ARG A 12 -8.05 -8.22 16.21
C ARG A 12 -7.06 -7.20 16.78
N TRP A 13 -5.86 -7.14 16.23
CA TRP A 13 -4.80 -6.26 16.71
C TRP A 13 -5.15 -4.78 16.51
N ARG A 14 -4.94 -3.97 17.54
CA ARG A 14 -5.35 -2.55 17.57
C ARG A 14 -4.84 -1.76 16.37
N ARG A 15 -3.60 -2.00 15.91
CA ARG A 15 -3.03 -1.27 14.77
C ARG A 15 -3.72 -1.59 13.46
N ALA A 16 -4.01 -2.86 13.18
CA ALA A 16 -4.73 -3.24 11.97
C ALA A 16 -6.17 -2.72 11.99
N ARG A 17 -6.83 -2.72 13.16
CA ARG A 17 -8.15 -2.08 13.32
C ARG A 17 -8.12 -0.58 13.09
N CYS A 18 -7.10 0.13 13.61
CA CYS A 18 -6.93 1.55 13.32
C CYS A 18 -6.68 1.79 11.83
N ALA A 19 -5.83 0.98 11.17
CA ALA A 19 -5.60 1.07 9.73
C ALA A 19 -6.89 0.83 8.93
N ALA A 20 -7.67 -0.18 9.28
CA ALA A 20 -8.96 -0.46 8.66
C ALA A 20 -9.97 0.68 8.91
N GLY A 21 -9.98 1.26 10.10
CA GLY A 21 -10.78 2.43 10.42
C GLY A 21 -10.39 3.66 9.57
N VAL A 22 -9.09 3.90 9.37
CA VAL A 22 -8.60 4.97 8.48
C VAL A 22 -9.02 4.71 7.04
N SER A 23 -8.84 3.49 6.52
CA SER A 23 -9.30 3.11 5.17
C SER A 23 -10.81 3.25 5.00
N PHE A 24 -11.59 2.88 6.03
CA PHE A 24 -13.04 3.01 6.05
C PHE A 24 -13.47 4.48 6.02
N VAL A 25 -12.91 5.32 6.89
CA VAL A 25 -13.20 6.76 6.94
C VAL A 25 -12.80 7.43 5.63
N LEU A 26 -11.67 7.04 5.04
CA LEU A 26 -11.27 7.52 3.72
C LEU A 26 -12.32 7.17 2.68
N GLY A 27 -12.72 5.88 2.59
CA GLY A 27 -13.72 5.43 1.63
C GLY A 27 -15.04 6.18 1.77
N VAL A 28 -15.54 6.35 3.00
CA VAL A 28 -16.75 7.15 3.28
C VAL A 28 -16.55 8.60 2.86
N GLY A 29 -15.41 9.21 3.18
CA GLY A 29 -15.11 10.59 2.80
C GLY A 29 -15.10 10.81 1.29
N LEU A 30 -14.54 9.86 0.52
CA LEU A 30 -14.51 9.92 -0.94
C LEU A 30 -15.92 9.99 -1.53
N LEU A 31 -16.92 9.33 -0.92
CA LEU A 31 -18.31 9.38 -1.40
C LEU A 31 -18.94 10.77 -1.35
N PHE A 32 -18.43 11.68 -0.51
CA PHE A 32 -18.99 13.02 -0.31
C PHE A 32 -18.24 14.12 -1.06
N VAL A 33 -17.08 13.82 -1.64
CA VAL A 33 -16.29 14.81 -2.37
C VAL A 33 -16.56 14.62 -3.86
N PRO A 34 -17.17 15.62 -4.55
CA PRO A 34 -17.36 15.56 -5.99
C PRO A 34 -16.04 15.24 -6.70
N HIS A 35 -16.09 14.43 -7.76
CA HIS A 35 -14.95 13.92 -8.53
C HIS A 35 -14.18 12.76 -7.87
N PHE A 36 -14.17 12.68 -6.53
CA PHE A 36 -13.60 11.53 -5.80
C PHE A 36 -14.63 10.44 -5.49
N ASN A 37 -15.91 10.75 -5.63
CA ASN A 37 -17.03 9.85 -5.40
C ASN A 37 -17.29 8.90 -6.57
N GLU A 38 -16.47 8.94 -7.62
CA GLU A 38 -16.54 8.07 -8.78
C GLU A 38 -15.42 7.03 -8.75
N LEU A 39 -15.66 5.85 -9.33
CA LEU A 39 -14.63 4.84 -9.51
C LEU A 39 -13.66 5.27 -10.63
N GLY A 40 -12.75 6.17 -10.28
CA GLY A 40 -11.83 6.83 -11.21
C GLY A 40 -10.40 6.93 -10.70
N PHE A 41 -9.59 7.71 -11.42
CA PHE A 41 -8.17 7.92 -11.13
C PHE A 41 -7.96 8.64 -9.80
N GLU A 42 -8.78 9.66 -9.52
CA GLU A 42 -8.68 10.55 -8.37
C GLU A 42 -8.94 9.80 -7.07
N ALA A 43 -10.00 8.99 -7.04
CA ALA A 43 -10.31 8.10 -5.93
C ALA A 43 -9.20 7.06 -5.69
N ALA A 44 -8.66 6.48 -6.77
CA ALA A 44 -7.55 5.54 -6.69
C ALA A 44 -6.27 6.23 -6.16
N LEU A 45 -5.99 7.46 -6.59
CA LEU A 45 -4.84 8.26 -6.14
C LEU A 45 -4.99 8.62 -4.64
N ALA A 46 -6.15 9.11 -4.21
CA ALA A 46 -6.40 9.42 -2.80
C ALA A 46 -6.22 8.16 -1.93
N THR A 47 -6.73 7.02 -2.40
CA THR A 47 -6.52 5.73 -1.74
C THR A 47 -5.04 5.35 -1.69
N ALA A 48 -4.30 5.57 -2.78
CA ALA A 48 -2.87 5.27 -2.87
C ALA A 48 -2.02 6.17 -1.97
N VAL A 49 -2.44 7.39 -1.65
CA VAL A 49 -1.70 8.25 -0.72
C VAL A 49 -1.81 7.75 0.72
N VAL A 50 -2.95 7.19 1.10
CA VAL A 50 -3.26 6.89 2.52
C VAL A 50 -3.03 5.41 2.86
N VAL A 51 -3.61 4.50 2.07
CA VAL A 51 -3.68 3.07 2.41
C VAL A 51 -2.31 2.39 2.47
N PRO A 52 -1.35 2.64 1.56
CA PRO A 52 -0.01 2.08 1.64
C PRO A 52 0.73 2.46 2.91
N ILE A 53 0.58 3.70 3.40
CA ILE A 53 1.17 4.15 4.67
C ILE A 53 0.64 3.29 5.82
N ALA A 54 -0.68 3.09 5.87
CA ALA A 54 -1.33 2.28 6.89
C ALA A 54 -0.91 0.80 6.80
N ALA A 55 -0.86 0.22 5.60
CA ALA A 55 -0.43 -1.15 5.37
C ALA A 55 1.02 -1.39 5.83
N GLY A 56 1.94 -0.48 5.47
CA GLY A 56 3.33 -0.56 5.91
C GLY A 56 3.51 -0.35 7.42
N LEU A 57 2.68 0.49 8.06
CA LEU A 57 2.69 0.66 9.53
C LEU A 57 2.25 -0.61 10.28
N VAL A 58 1.26 -1.32 9.73
CA VAL A 58 0.84 -2.63 10.26
C VAL A 58 1.98 -3.63 10.11
N ALA A 59 2.54 -3.75 8.90
CA ALA A 59 3.62 -4.68 8.60
C ALA A 59 4.91 -4.42 9.40
N ALA A 60 5.36 -3.16 9.51
CA ALA A 60 6.53 -2.77 10.30
C ALA A 60 6.32 -2.95 11.81
N GLY A 61 5.08 -3.06 12.26
CA GLY A 61 4.71 -3.20 13.65
C GLY A 61 4.63 -4.64 14.16
N VAL A 62 4.69 -5.65 13.28
CA VAL A 62 4.35 -7.04 13.61
C VAL A 62 5.21 -7.67 14.70
N ARG A 63 6.39 -7.12 15.00
CA ARG A 63 7.22 -7.58 16.14
C ARG A 63 6.61 -7.31 17.52
N ARG A 64 5.54 -6.52 17.57
CA ARG A 64 4.75 -6.30 18.79
C ARG A 64 3.57 -7.25 18.90
N LEU A 65 3.39 -8.16 17.93
CA LEU A 65 2.41 -9.21 17.96
C LEU A 65 3.13 -10.50 18.39
N ASP A 66 2.69 -11.07 19.51
CA ASP A 66 3.32 -12.26 20.08
C ASP A 66 3.26 -13.45 19.11
N GLY A 67 4.37 -14.18 18.98
CA GLY A 67 4.48 -15.34 18.09
C GLY A 67 4.43 -15.04 16.59
N ALA A 68 4.28 -13.77 16.16
CA ALA A 68 4.11 -13.43 14.76
C ALA A 68 5.29 -13.86 13.87
N LEU A 69 6.51 -13.84 14.41
CA LEU A 69 7.74 -14.14 13.66
C LEU A 69 8.10 -15.63 13.59
N GLU A 70 7.31 -16.52 14.20
CA GLU A 70 7.62 -17.97 14.18
C GLU A 70 7.41 -18.59 12.80
N ARG A 71 6.52 -18.01 12.01
CA ARG A 71 6.21 -18.45 10.63
C ARG A 71 6.20 -17.23 9.71
N PRO A 72 7.37 -16.72 9.32
CA PRO A 72 7.51 -15.43 8.64
C PRO A 72 6.73 -15.37 7.32
N TRP A 73 6.70 -16.47 6.56
CA TRP A 73 5.96 -16.56 5.29
C TRP A 73 4.44 -16.61 5.48
N THR A 74 3.95 -17.29 6.52
CA THR A 74 2.52 -17.27 6.86
C THR A 74 2.08 -15.88 7.32
N LEU A 75 2.94 -15.19 8.09
CA LEU A 75 2.73 -13.80 8.47
C LEU A 75 2.69 -12.88 7.24
N LEU A 76 3.64 -13.02 6.32
CA LEU A 76 3.66 -12.23 5.08
C LEU A 76 2.36 -12.42 4.29
N ALA A 77 1.91 -13.66 4.07
CA ALA A 77 0.65 -13.91 3.38
C ALA A 77 -0.53 -13.21 4.08
N ALA A 78 -0.60 -13.24 5.42
CA ALA A 78 -1.64 -12.57 6.18
C ALA A 78 -1.54 -11.03 6.11
N LEU A 79 -0.32 -10.48 6.03
CA LEU A 79 -0.09 -9.04 5.82
C LEU A 79 -0.52 -8.60 4.42
N LEU A 80 -0.22 -9.37 3.38
CA LEU A 80 -0.66 -9.10 2.01
C LEU A 80 -2.20 -9.17 1.91
N ALA A 81 -2.83 -10.16 2.54
CA ALA A 81 -4.29 -10.23 2.65
C ALA A 81 -4.86 -9.01 3.39
N THR A 82 -4.21 -8.57 4.47
CA THR A 82 -4.61 -7.36 5.21
C THR A 82 -4.51 -6.12 4.33
N ALA A 83 -3.42 -5.95 3.57
CA ALA A 83 -3.28 -4.86 2.62
C ALA A 83 -4.38 -4.87 1.55
N GLY A 84 -4.71 -6.06 1.03
CA GLY A 84 -5.85 -6.24 0.12
C GLY A 84 -7.17 -5.81 0.73
N VAL A 85 -7.46 -6.16 1.99
CA VAL A 85 -8.66 -5.71 2.71
C VAL A 85 -8.67 -4.19 2.88
N LEU A 86 -7.53 -3.57 3.25
CA LEU A 86 -7.44 -2.13 3.44
C LEU A 86 -7.72 -1.33 2.17
N VAL A 87 -7.36 -1.86 0.99
CA VAL A 87 -7.70 -1.29 -0.33
C VAL A 87 -9.12 -1.65 -0.74
N GLY A 88 -9.56 -2.86 -0.41
CA GLY A 88 -10.90 -3.36 -0.70
C GLY A 88 -12.02 -2.58 -0.01
N LEU A 89 -11.74 -1.95 1.14
CA LEU A 89 -12.72 -1.09 1.84
C LEU A 89 -13.17 0.12 1.00
N PRO A 90 -12.29 1.07 0.61
CA PRO A 90 -12.69 2.19 -0.25
C PRO A 90 -13.16 1.73 -1.62
N LEU A 91 -12.52 0.71 -2.21
CA LEU A 91 -12.96 0.15 -3.48
C LEU A 91 -14.39 -0.39 -3.41
N GLY A 92 -14.72 -1.14 -2.35
CA GLY A 92 -16.05 -1.71 -2.15
C GLY A 92 -17.11 -0.64 -1.96
N MET A 93 -16.81 0.40 -1.19
CA MET A 93 -17.72 1.53 -0.99
C MET A 93 -18.00 2.27 -2.29
N LEU A 94 -16.97 2.62 -3.05
CA LEU A 94 -17.12 3.27 -4.36
C LEU A 94 -17.86 2.35 -5.33
N SER A 95 -17.54 1.05 -5.34
CA SER A 95 -18.23 0.04 -6.15
C SER A 95 -19.73 -0.01 -5.88
N LEU A 96 -20.13 0.07 -4.61
CA LEU A 96 -21.54 0.13 -4.22
C LEU A 96 -22.19 1.45 -4.63
N PHE A 97 -21.42 2.53 -4.64
CA PHE A 97 -21.90 3.86 -5.03
C PHE A 97 -22.11 4.02 -6.55
N LEU A 98 -21.57 3.13 -7.39
CA LEU A 98 -21.87 3.13 -8.85
C LEU A 98 -23.37 3.07 -9.16
N VAL A 99 -24.18 2.49 -8.27
CA VAL A 99 -25.64 2.44 -8.44
C VAL A 99 -26.26 3.84 -8.41
N ALA A 100 -25.71 4.74 -7.60
CA ALA A 100 -26.16 6.12 -7.46
C ALA A 100 -25.47 7.06 -8.46
N ALA A 101 -24.21 6.77 -8.81
CA ALA A 101 -23.40 7.56 -9.73
C ALA A 101 -22.73 6.62 -10.77
N PRO A 102 -23.44 6.25 -11.85
CA PRO A 102 -22.89 5.35 -12.86
C PRO A 102 -21.76 6.04 -13.64
N VAL A 103 -20.66 5.30 -13.83
CA VAL A 103 -19.50 5.74 -14.61
C VAL A 103 -19.47 5.09 -15.99
N CYS A 104 -18.89 5.79 -16.97
CA CYS A 104 -18.83 5.30 -18.35
C CYS A 104 -17.89 4.11 -18.54
N ASP A 105 -16.76 4.06 -17.81
CA ASP A 105 -15.79 2.96 -17.88
C ASP A 105 -15.36 2.49 -16.47
N PRO A 106 -16.13 1.57 -15.84
CA PRO A 106 -15.77 1.02 -14.55
C PRO A 106 -14.51 0.15 -14.60
N VAL A 107 -14.17 -0.42 -15.77
CA VAL A 107 -13.00 -1.29 -15.92
C VAL A 107 -11.73 -0.47 -15.78
N GLN A 108 -11.67 0.70 -16.42
CA GLN A 108 -10.54 1.61 -16.27
C GLN A 108 -10.35 2.03 -14.81
N GLY A 109 -11.43 2.33 -14.08
CA GLY A 109 -11.39 2.62 -12.66
C GLY A 109 -10.81 1.47 -11.81
N LEU A 110 -11.25 0.23 -12.08
CA LEU A 110 -10.70 -0.97 -11.43
C LEU A 110 -9.20 -1.16 -11.72
N VAL A 111 -8.77 -0.91 -12.96
CA VAL A 111 -7.35 -0.98 -13.33
C VAL A 111 -6.54 0.08 -12.59
N PHE A 112 -7.06 1.30 -12.42
CA PHE A 112 -6.40 2.31 -11.57
C PHE A 112 -6.31 1.87 -10.12
N PHE A 113 -7.36 1.28 -9.55
CA PHE A 113 -7.31 0.72 -8.19
C PHE A 113 -6.30 -0.43 -8.05
N ALA A 114 -6.18 -1.29 -9.06
CA ALA A 114 -5.18 -2.36 -9.07
C ALA A 114 -3.75 -1.79 -9.14
N LEU A 115 -3.50 -0.84 -10.04
CA LEU A 115 -2.16 -0.33 -10.29
C LEU A 115 -1.69 0.70 -9.26
N LEU A 116 -2.59 1.50 -8.70
CA LEU A 116 -2.23 2.59 -7.78
C LEU A 116 -2.26 2.10 -6.32
N PRO A 117 -3.41 2.01 -5.63
CA PRO A 117 -3.43 1.67 -4.22
C PRO A 117 -3.06 0.22 -3.94
N LEU A 118 -3.49 -0.75 -4.75
CA LEU A 118 -3.21 -2.16 -4.48
C LEU A 118 -1.72 -2.48 -4.61
N CYS A 119 -1.08 -2.21 -5.76
CA CYS A 119 0.36 -2.41 -5.91
C CYS A 119 1.17 -1.67 -4.84
N SER A 120 0.80 -0.42 -4.53
CA SER A 120 1.50 0.39 -3.52
C SER A 120 1.34 -0.19 -2.11
N ALA A 121 0.15 -0.68 -1.74
CA ALA A 121 -0.11 -1.27 -0.43
C ALA A 121 0.57 -2.63 -0.26
N LEU A 122 0.62 -3.45 -1.31
CA LEU A 122 1.37 -4.72 -1.30
C LEU A 122 2.87 -4.47 -1.15
N LEU A 123 3.43 -3.52 -1.91
CA LEU A 123 4.83 -3.12 -1.75
C LEU A 123 5.11 -2.60 -0.34
N ALA A 124 4.25 -1.73 0.19
CA ALA A 124 4.38 -1.20 1.55
C ALA A 124 4.33 -2.30 2.62
N ALA A 125 3.49 -3.32 2.44
CA ALA A 125 3.43 -4.47 3.33
C ALA A 125 4.75 -5.28 3.29
N VAL A 126 5.31 -5.52 2.10
CA VAL A 126 6.61 -6.22 1.95
C VAL A 126 7.74 -5.42 2.58
N VAL A 127 7.84 -4.11 2.27
CA VAL A 127 8.89 -3.23 2.82
C VAL A 127 8.76 -3.10 4.34
N GLY A 128 7.56 -2.87 4.85
CA GLY A 128 7.31 -2.79 6.30
C GLY A 128 7.67 -4.10 7.00
N TRP A 129 7.29 -5.24 6.43
CA TRP A 129 7.66 -6.56 6.95
C TRP A 129 9.17 -6.77 6.92
N PHE A 130 9.84 -6.48 5.80
CA PHE A 130 11.29 -6.55 5.69
C PHE A 130 11.99 -5.73 6.78
N LEU A 131 11.58 -4.47 6.98
CA LEU A 131 12.11 -3.61 8.04
C LEU A 131 11.85 -4.16 9.44
N ALA A 132 10.72 -4.84 9.65
CA ALA A 132 10.45 -5.55 10.89
C ALA A 132 11.50 -6.64 11.12
N LEU A 133 11.83 -7.45 10.10
CA LEU A 133 12.80 -8.53 10.21
C LEU A 133 14.25 -8.05 10.31
N PHE A 134 14.58 -6.95 9.66
CA PHE A 134 15.94 -6.42 9.62
C PHE A 134 16.33 -5.67 10.91
N VAL A 135 15.36 -4.99 11.54
CA VAL A 135 15.65 -4.10 12.67
C VAL A 135 15.34 -4.75 14.02
N ALA A 136 16.24 -4.56 15.00
CA ALA A 136 16.20 -5.19 16.32
C ALA A 136 15.00 -4.86 17.22
N THR A 137 14.20 -3.81 16.96
CA THR A 137 12.95 -3.55 17.70
C THR A 137 11.78 -3.09 16.82
N GLY A 138 10.54 -3.42 17.23
CA GLY A 138 9.32 -2.98 16.54
C GLY A 138 9.04 -1.48 16.63
N ARG A 139 9.71 -0.72 17.52
CA ARG A 139 9.68 0.75 17.49
C ARG A 139 10.57 1.30 16.37
N ARG A 140 11.81 0.81 16.28
CA ARG A 140 12.74 1.21 15.22
C ARG A 140 12.27 0.81 13.84
N ALA A 141 11.66 -0.38 13.67
CA ALA A 141 11.06 -0.78 12.40
C ALA A 141 9.93 0.18 11.95
N THR A 142 9.04 0.56 12.88
CA THR A 142 7.99 1.57 12.58
C THR A 142 8.62 2.93 12.22
N GLY A 143 9.67 3.36 12.94
CA GLY A 143 10.38 4.60 12.63
C GLY A 143 11.09 4.55 11.26
N ALA A 144 11.72 3.43 10.92
CA ALA A 144 12.36 3.20 9.63
C ALA A 144 11.33 3.22 8.50
N TRP A 145 10.15 2.63 8.69
CA TRP A 145 9.07 2.73 7.71
C TRP A 145 8.65 4.17 7.47
N LEU A 146 8.44 4.95 8.53
CA LEU A 146 8.09 6.37 8.39
C LEU A 146 9.20 7.16 7.71
N ALA A 147 10.47 6.85 7.99
CA ALA A 147 11.61 7.47 7.30
C ALA A 147 11.64 7.12 5.80
N VAL A 148 11.34 5.87 5.43
CA VAL A 148 11.24 5.43 4.02
C VAL A 148 10.09 6.16 3.31
N VAL A 149 8.93 6.28 3.95
CA VAL A 149 7.78 7.03 3.42
C VAL A 149 8.14 8.50 3.24
N ALA A 150 8.77 9.13 4.24
CA ALA A 150 9.18 10.53 4.19
C ALA A 150 10.26 10.78 3.12
N ALA A 151 11.24 9.88 2.99
CA ALA A 151 12.27 9.97 1.95
C ALA A 151 11.68 9.80 0.55
N SER A 152 10.75 8.86 0.38
CA SER A 152 10.03 8.63 -0.88
C SER A 152 9.21 9.86 -1.28
N LEU A 153 8.46 10.44 -0.34
CA LEU A 153 7.69 11.67 -0.57
C LEU A 153 8.63 12.86 -0.85
N GLY A 154 9.69 13.00 -0.07
CA GLY A 154 10.70 14.05 -0.25
C GLY A 154 11.36 13.98 -1.62
N LEU A 155 11.64 12.78 -2.14
CA LEU A 155 12.18 12.59 -3.49
C LEU A 155 11.18 12.99 -4.57
N VAL A 156 9.89 12.65 -4.39
CA VAL A 156 8.81 13.07 -5.30
C VAL A 156 8.70 14.60 -5.31
N VAL A 157 8.63 15.23 -4.15
CA VAL A 157 8.56 16.69 -3.99
C VAL A 157 9.80 17.36 -4.58
N TYR A 158 10.99 16.85 -4.28
CA TYR A 158 12.23 17.37 -4.84
C TYR A 158 12.23 17.28 -6.37
N ARG A 159 11.86 16.14 -6.96
CA ARG A 159 11.76 15.98 -8.42
C ARG A 159 10.76 16.96 -9.02
N PHE A 160 9.63 17.17 -8.36
CA PHE A 160 8.62 18.13 -8.80
C PHE A 160 9.16 19.56 -8.87
N PHE A 161 9.97 20.00 -7.90
CA PHE A 161 10.53 21.37 -7.89
C PHE A 161 11.84 21.52 -8.68
N ALA A 162 12.67 20.47 -8.72
CA ALA A 162 14.02 20.54 -9.28
C ALA A 162 14.09 20.12 -10.76
N THR A 163 13.04 19.50 -11.30
CA THR A 163 12.99 19.10 -12.71
C THR A 163 11.75 19.68 -13.37
N PRO A 164 11.80 20.00 -14.68
CA PRO A 164 10.60 20.39 -15.44
C PRO A 164 9.68 19.19 -15.72
N ALA A 165 9.70 18.17 -14.85
CA ALA A 165 8.98 16.93 -15.05
C ALA A 165 7.47 17.19 -14.94
N VAL A 166 6.79 16.97 -16.06
CA VAL A 166 5.32 17.10 -16.16
C VAL A 166 4.61 15.94 -15.46
N SER A 167 5.29 14.79 -15.26
CA SER A 167 4.75 13.61 -14.57
C SER A 167 5.78 12.94 -13.66
N PHE A 168 5.30 12.30 -12.59
CA PHE A 168 6.14 11.53 -11.67
C PHE A 168 5.44 10.29 -11.15
N PHE A 169 6.24 9.32 -10.71
CA PHE A 169 5.77 8.06 -10.13
C PHE A 169 6.39 7.87 -8.75
N GLY A 170 5.56 7.52 -7.78
CA GLY A 170 5.98 7.23 -6.42
C GLY A 170 5.68 5.76 -6.07
N PRO A 171 6.59 5.07 -5.36
CA PRO A 171 6.41 3.65 -5.07
C PRO A 171 5.19 3.40 -4.17
N PHE A 172 4.93 4.34 -3.25
CA PHE A 172 3.84 4.30 -2.30
C PHE A 172 2.69 5.26 -2.60
N PHE A 173 2.92 6.32 -3.39
CA PHE A 173 1.96 7.45 -3.51
C PHE A 173 1.23 7.53 -4.85
N GLY A 174 1.40 6.54 -5.73
CA GLY A 174 0.71 6.53 -7.01
C GLY A 174 1.51 7.19 -8.14
N GLN A 175 0.79 7.81 -9.06
CA GLN A 175 1.35 8.57 -10.18
C GLN A 175 0.74 9.96 -10.19
N TYR A 176 1.50 10.92 -10.67
CA TYR A 176 0.97 12.20 -11.13
C TYR A 176 1.06 12.21 -12.66
N PRO A 177 -0.08 12.24 -13.37
CA PRO A 177 -0.14 11.85 -14.77
C PRO A 177 0.36 12.94 -15.73
N GLY A 178 0.34 14.22 -15.36
CA GLY A 178 0.71 15.25 -16.33
C GLY A 178 0.16 16.65 -16.07
N VAL A 179 -0.07 17.37 -17.16
CA VAL A 179 -0.68 18.71 -17.16
C VAL A 179 -2.02 18.69 -16.41
N LEU A 180 -2.23 19.66 -15.52
CA LEU A 180 -3.38 19.75 -14.61
C LEU A 180 -4.74 19.78 -15.31
N TYR A 181 -4.77 20.03 -16.62
CA TYR A 181 -5.98 20.26 -17.42
C TYR A 181 -6.36 19.11 -18.35
N ASP A 182 -5.63 17.98 -18.29
CA ASP A 182 -6.00 16.83 -19.11
C ASP A 182 -7.19 16.11 -18.47
N THR A 183 -8.30 16.02 -19.21
CA THR A 183 -9.52 15.35 -18.75
C THR A 183 -9.49 13.85 -19.00
N LEU A 184 -8.51 13.36 -19.77
CA LEU A 184 -8.38 11.94 -20.10
C LEU A 184 -7.03 11.42 -19.61
N ILE A 185 -7.06 10.69 -18.49
CA ILE A 185 -5.88 10.03 -17.94
C ILE A 185 -5.92 8.56 -18.37
N PRO A 186 -5.19 8.15 -19.42
CA PRO A 186 -5.15 6.74 -19.81
C PRO A 186 -4.26 5.93 -18.86
N VAL A 187 -4.53 4.62 -18.78
CA VAL A 187 -3.58 3.67 -18.19
C VAL A 187 -2.38 3.57 -19.13
N SER A 188 -1.32 4.30 -18.80
CA SER A 188 -0.14 4.39 -19.67
C SER A 188 0.77 3.17 -19.54
N GLY A 189 1.47 2.82 -20.63
CA GLY A 189 2.55 1.83 -20.58
C GLY A 189 3.66 2.19 -19.59
N ARG A 190 3.87 3.48 -19.32
CA ARG A 190 4.83 3.97 -18.30
C ARG A 190 4.41 3.61 -16.88
N LEU A 191 3.12 3.67 -16.57
CA LEU A 191 2.60 3.21 -15.28
C LEU A 191 2.81 1.71 -15.12
N LEU A 192 2.51 0.93 -16.17
CA LEU A 192 2.66 -0.52 -16.15
C LEU A 192 4.12 -0.93 -15.92
N THR A 193 5.07 -0.33 -16.65
CA THR A 193 6.50 -0.63 -16.47
C THR A 193 6.98 -0.20 -15.08
N TYR A 194 6.53 0.95 -14.57
CA TYR A 194 6.85 1.38 -13.21
C TYR A 194 6.31 0.42 -12.12
N ARG A 195 5.10 -0.13 -12.31
CA ARG A 195 4.58 -1.13 -11.37
C ARG A 195 5.29 -2.47 -11.49
N ALA A 196 5.71 -2.85 -12.69
CA ALA A 196 6.57 -4.03 -12.87
C ALA A 196 7.90 -3.88 -12.13
N THR A 197 8.54 -2.69 -12.17
CA THR A 197 9.78 -2.46 -11.41
C THR A 197 9.56 -2.55 -9.90
N ASN A 198 8.47 -1.98 -9.38
CA ASN A 198 8.14 -2.08 -7.95
C ASN A 198 7.89 -3.53 -7.50
N LEU A 199 7.25 -4.35 -8.34
CA LEU A 199 7.06 -5.77 -8.06
C LEU A 199 8.40 -6.53 -8.08
N ALA A 200 9.31 -6.18 -8.98
CA ALA A 200 10.66 -6.73 -9.00
C ALA A 200 11.45 -6.34 -7.74
N GLU A 201 11.36 -5.10 -7.28
CA GLU A 201 11.96 -4.64 -6.02
C GLU A 201 11.41 -5.43 -4.82
N ALA A 202 10.08 -5.64 -4.77
CA ALA A 202 9.46 -6.49 -3.75
C ALA A 202 10.02 -7.92 -3.81
N ALA A 203 10.12 -8.52 -4.99
CA ALA A 203 10.67 -9.86 -5.17
C ALA A 203 12.13 -9.97 -4.69
N VAL A 204 12.96 -8.94 -4.93
CA VAL A 204 14.32 -8.86 -4.40
C VAL A 204 14.32 -8.85 -2.87
N LEU A 205 13.48 -8.04 -2.23
CA LEU A 205 13.37 -8.04 -0.77
C LEU A 205 12.94 -9.41 -0.22
N LEU A 206 12.00 -10.09 -0.88
CA LEU A 206 11.58 -11.44 -0.49
C LEU A 206 12.73 -12.44 -0.64
N ALA A 207 13.50 -12.36 -1.72
CA ALA A 207 14.67 -13.21 -1.94
C ALA A 207 15.76 -12.98 -0.88
N LEU A 208 16.02 -11.72 -0.50
CA LEU A 208 16.96 -11.38 0.57
C LEU A 208 16.53 -11.97 1.93
N VAL A 209 15.23 -11.93 2.24
CA VAL A 209 14.71 -12.59 3.45
C VAL A 209 14.89 -14.10 3.33
N GLY A 210 14.56 -14.71 2.19
CA GLY A 210 14.76 -16.15 1.97
C GLY A 210 16.21 -16.60 2.14
N TRP A 211 17.16 -15.76 1.73
CA TRP A 211 18.59 -16.04 1.82
C TRP A 211 19.17 -15.81 3.22
N GLY A 212 18.82 -14.69 3.87
CA GLY A 212 19.43 -14.28 5.15
C GLY A 212 18.60 -14.59 6.40
N TRP A 213 17.52 -15.37 6.30
CA TRP A 213 16.66 -15.66 7.46
C TRP A 213 17.35 -16.55 8.50
N ASP A 214 17.63 -15.99 9.68
CA ASP A 214 18.05 -16.75 10.86
C ASP A 214 16.82 -17.11 11.73
N PRO A 215 16.42 -18.40 11.76
CA PRO A 215 15.26 -18.84 12.55
C PRO A 215 15.48 -18.75 14.06
N ALA A 216 16.73 -18.85 14.54
CA ALA A 216 17.04 -18.76 15.96
C ALA A 216 16.94 -17.30 16.44
N ALA A 217 17.49 -16.36 15.65
CA ALA A 217 17.45 -14.94 15.99
C ALA A 217 16.16 -14.23 15.53
N ARG A 218 15.31 -14.88 14.72
CA ARG A 218 14.06 -14.34 14.15
C ARG A 218 14.29 -13.00 13.42
N ARG A 219 15.39 -12.92 12.66
CA ARG A 219 15.82 -11.72 11.92
C ARG A 219 16.55 -12.11 10.64
N VAL A 220 16.76 -11.12 9.78
CA VAL A 220 17.67 -11.24 8.63
C VAL A 220 19.10 -10.90 9.10
N SER A 221 20.08 -11.76 8.84
CA SER A 221 21.50 -11.59 9.20
C SER A 221 22.44 -11.89 8.04
#